data_AF-V6IY10-F1
#
_entry.id   AF-V6IY10-F1
#
_cell.length_a   1.000
_cell.length_b   1.000
_cell.length_c   1.000
_cell.angle_alpha   90.00
_cell.angle_beta   90.00
_cell.angle_gamma   90.00
#
_symmetry.space_group_name_H-M   'P 1'
#
loop_
_entity.id
_entity.type
_entity.pdbx_description
1 polymer ?
#
loop_
_entity_poly.entity_id
_entity_poly.type
_entity_poly.pdbx_seq_one_letter_code
_entity_poly.pdbx_strand_id
1 'polypeptide(L)'
;MTQDRKLKATSIIPMYKMIHAFFSWCVEEEYIKEGPMEKVECPKLPKTVIHTFKPDQVYWMIHAFNQIRTLNLEVKQSYAC
;
A
#
# COMPACT_ATOMS: atom_id res chain seq x y z
N MET A 1 7.74 5.38 22.59
CA MET A 1 9.18 5.15 22.27
C MET A 1 9.51 5.13 20.76
N THR A 2 8.60 5.49 19.85
CA THR A 2 8.87 5.39 18.38
C THR A 2 8.42 6.60 17.55
N GLN A 3 7.79 7.62 18.14
CA GLN A 3 7.33 8.81 17.41
C GLN A 3 8.45 9.83 17.09
N ASP A 4 9.55 9.83 17.84
CA ASP A 4 10.68 10.75 17.61
C ASP A 4 11.57 10.36 16.40
N ARG A 5 11.48 9.11 15.95
CA ARG A 5 12.13 8.68 14.71
C ARG A 5 11.12 8.89 13.59
N LYS A 6 11.42 9.77 12.61
CA LYS A 6 10.64 10.03 11.38
C LYS A 6 10.48 8.77 10.51
N LEU A 7 9.85 7.74 11.03
CA LEU A 7 9.52 6.50 10.35
C LEU A 7 8.19 6.70 9.63
N LYS A 8 8.07 6.15 8.41
CA LYS A 8 6.82 6.22 7.65
C LYS A 8 5.73 5.48 8.41
N ALA A 9 4.55 6.09 8.53
CA ALA A 9 3.39 5.49 9.21
C ALA A 9 3.04 4.10 8.66
N THR A 10 3.24 3.89 7.35
CA THR A 10 3.07 2.60 6.65
C THR A 10 3.88 1.45 7.26
N SER A 11 5.04 1.75 7.84
CA SER A 11 5.90 0.74 8.46
C SER A 11 5.62 0.59 9.96
N ILE A 12 5.20 1.65 10.64
CA ILE A 12 4.93 1.65 12.09
C ILE A 12 3.70 0.80 12.43
N ILE A 13 2.66 0.85 11.61
CA ILE A 13 1.39 0.15 11.86
C ILE A 13 1.52 -1.38 11.84
N PRO A 14 2.14 -2.02 10.83
CA PRO A 14 2.33 -3.46 10.86
C PRO A 14 3.20 -3.87 12.05
N MET A 15 4.24 -3.10 12.40
CA MET A 15 5.04 -3.35 13.61
C MET A 15 4.19 -3.29 14.88
N TYR A 16 3.36 -2.25 15.03
CA TYR A 16 2.43 -2.13 16.16
C TYR A 16 1.49 -3.34 16.24
N LYS A 17 0.89 -3.75 15.12
CA LYS A 17 -0.01 -4.92 15.06
C LYS A 17 0.67 -6.22 15.45
N MET A 18 1.89 -6.46 14.94
CA MET A 18 2.66 -7.67 15.27
C MET A 18 2.96 -7.74 16.77
N ILE A 19 3.46 -6.63 17.33
CA ILE A 19 3.81 -6.57 18.75
C ILE A 19 2.54 -6.69 19.62
N HIS A 20 1.42 -6.09 19.20
CA HIS A 20 0.16 -6.18 19.92
C HIS A 20 -0.35 -7.63 19.93
N ALA A 21 -0.41 -8.27 18.76
CA ALA A 21 -0.85 -9.66 18.65
C ALA A 21 0.01 -10.61 19.48
N PHE A 22 1.33 -10.38 19.50
CA PHE A 22 2.26 -11.15 20.33
C PHE A 22 1.94 -11.03 21.83
N PHE A 23 1.80 -9.81 22.35
CA PHE A 23 1.49 -9.62 23.77
C PHE A 23 0.07 -10.04 24.13
N SER A 24 -0.90 -9.90 23.22
CA SER A 24 -2.26 -10.42 23.42
C SER A 24 -2.24 -11.94 23.57
N TRP A 25 -1.47 -12.65 22.74
CA TRP A 25 -1.31 -14.09 22.86
C TRP A 25 -0.61 -14.48 24.17
N CYS A 26 0.42 -13.73 24.59
CA CYS A 26 1.06 -13.98 25.90
C CYS A 26 0.13 -13.78 27.11
N VAL A 27 -0.88 -12.92 26.98
CA VAL A 27 -1.91 -12.73 28.03
C VAL A 27 -2.91 -13.89 28.01
N GLU A 28 -3.29 -14.37 26.82
CA GLU A 28 -4.19 -15.52 26.65
C GLU A 28 -3.60 -16.82 27.22
N GLU A 29 -2.30 -17.04 27.01
CA GLU A 29 -1.57 -18.18 27.57
C GLU A 29 -1.11 -17.96 29.03
N GLU A 30 -1.60 -16.90 29.69
CA GLU A 30 -1.31 -16.52 31.08
C GLU A 30 0.18 -16.32 31.44
N TYR A 31 1.06 -16.12 30.45
CA TYR A 31 2.46 -15.75 30.72
C TYR A 31 2.56 -14.36 31.38
N ILE A 32 1.61 -13.46 31.09
CA ILE A 32 1.58 -12.08 31.57
C ILE A 32 0.14 -11.72 31.92
N LYS A 33 -0.09 -11.02 33.05
CA LYS A 33 -1.44 -10.67 33.51
C LYS A 33 -2.12 -9.56 32.70
N GLU A 34 -1.35 -8.60 32.20
CA GLU A 34 -1.85 -7.45 31.45
C GLU A 34 -0.90 -7.13 30.29
N GLY A 35 -1.47 -6.81 29.12
CA GLY A 35 -0.70 -6.51 27.93
C GLY A 35 -0.12 -5.08 27.97
N PRO A 36 1.19 -4.88 27.85
CA PRO A 36 1.79 -3.53 27.89
C PRO A 36 1.34 -2.62 26.73
N MET A 37 0.78 -3.21 25.66
CA MET A 37 0.28 -2.50 24.48
C MET A 37 -1.13 -1.94 24.66
N GLU A 38 -1.87 -2.31 25.71
CA GLU A 38 -3.27 -1.92 25.90
C GLU A 38 -3.46 -0.43 26.19
N LYS A 39 -2.41 0.21 26.74
CA LYS A 39 -2.34 1.66 27.02
C LYS A 39 -1.74 2.47 25.87
N VAL A 40 -1.31 1.82 24.78
CA VAL A 40 -0.65 2.48 23.66
C VAL A 40 -1.67 2.79 22.57
N GLU A 41 -1.82 4.06 22.23
CA GLU A 41 -2.73 4.46 21.15
C GLU A 41 -2.25 3.96 19.79
N CYS A 42 -3.17 3.40 19.01
CA CYS A 42 -2.90 2.97 17.66
C CYS A 42 -2.62 4.18 16.74
N PRO A 43 -1.49 4.22 16.01
CA PRO A 43 -1.17 5.34 15.15
C PRO A 43 -2.19 5.45 13.99
N LYS A 44 -2.78 6.65 13.83
CA LYS A 44 -3.76 6.94 12.77
C LYS A 44 -3.07 6.97 11.39
N LEU A 45 -3.62 6.24 10.41
CA LEU A 45 -3.16 6.37 9.03
C LEU A 45 -3.61 7.71 8.46
N PRO A 46 -2.70 8.51 7.87
CA PRO A 46 -3.12 9.54 6.94
C PRO A 46 -3.81 8.86 5.76
N LYS A 47 -5.03 9.30 5.40
CA LYS A 47 -5.71 8.81 4.21
C LYS A 47 -4.91 9.26 2.99
N THR A 48 -4.30 8.33 2.28
CA THR A 48 -3.69 8.62 0.98
C THR A 48 -4.81 9.00 0.01
N VAL A 49 -4.93 10.27 -0.33
CA VAL A 49 -5.85 10.73 -1.37
C VAL A 49 -5.23 10.36 -2.70
N ILE A 50 -5.61 9.20 -3.24
CA ILE A 50 -5.18 8.79 -4.58
C ILE A 50 -5.80 9.79 -5.56
N HIS A 51 -4.96 10.54 -6.27
CA HIS A 51 -5.43 11.37 -7.38
C HIS A 51 -5.77 10.44 -8.53
N THR A 52 -7.07 10.15 -8.70
CA THR A 52 -7.56 9.34 -9.80
C THR A 52 -7.48 10.11 -11.11
N PHE A 53 -7.27 9.40 -12.22
CA PHE A 53 -7.33 10.01 -13.54
C PHE A 53 -8.72 10.57 -13.83
N LYS A 54 -8.76 11.74 -14.48
CA LYS A 54 -10.01 12.28 -15.02
C LYS A 54 -10.49 11.43 -16.21
N PRO A 55 -11.80 11.39 -16.52
CA PRO A 55 -12.33 10.64 -17.65
C PRO A 55 -11.60 10.92 -18.97
N ASP A 56 -11.26 12.18 -19.23
CA ASP A 56 -10.52 12.58 -20.44
C ASP A 56 -9.11 11.96 -20.48
N GLN A 57 -8.42 11.89 -19.34
CA GLN A 57 -7.09 11.29 -19.25
C GLN A 57 -7.16 9.78 -19.50
N VAL A 58 -8.23 9.12 -19.05
CA VAL A 58 -8.48 7.70 -19.33
C VAL A 58 -8.77 7.49 -20.82
N TYR A 59 -9.56 8.37 -21.45
CA TYR A 59 -9.83 8.35 -22.88
C TYR A 59 -8.53 8.46 -23.71
N TRP A 60 -7.70 9.47 -23.43
CA TRP A 60 -6.41 9.65 -24.10
C TRP A 60 -5.48 8.45 -23.90
N MET A 61 -5.45 7.87 -22.71
CA MET A 61 -4.62 6.70 -22.40
C MET A 61 -5.04 5.46 -23.22
N ILE A 62 -6.35 5.21 -23.34
CA ILE A 62 -6.89 4.11 -24.15
C ILE A 62 -6.59 4.33 -25.64
N HIS A 63 -6.76 5.55 -26.14
CA HIS A 63 -6.50 5.88 -27.53
C HIS A 63 -5.02 5.81 -27.90
N ALA A 64 -4.13 6.29 -27.03
CA ALA A 64 -2.69 6.15 -27.22
C ALA A 64 -2.27 4.67 -27.23
N PHE A 65 -2.81 3.84 -26.33
CA PHE A 65 -2.53 2.41 -26.31
C PHE A 65 -2.98 1.70 -27.59
N ASN A 66 -4.16 2.04 -28.09
CA ASN A 66 -4.69 1.46 -29.34
C ASN A 66 -3.85 1.86 -30.56
N GLN A 67 -3.42 3.13 -30.66
CA GLN A 67 -2.55 3.58 -31.75
C GLN A 67 -1.20 2.88 -31.71
N ILE A 68 -0.58 2.75 -30.53
CA ILE A 68 0.69 2.04 -30.38
C ILE A 68 0.51 0.56 -30.80
N ARG A 69 -0.59 -0.08 -30.43
CA ARG A 69 -0.87 -1.47 -30.84
C ARG A 69 -1.02 -1.62 -32.36
N THR A 70 -1.70 -0.68 -33.03
CA THR A 70 -1.89 -0.74 -34.48
C THR A 70 -0.59 -0.47 -35.25
N LEU A 71 0.18 0.54 -34.83
CA LEU A 71 1.50 0.83 -35.40
C LEU A 71 2.45 -0.38 -35.26
N ASN A 72 2.45 -1.08 -34.13
CA ASN A 72 3.28 -2.27 -33.93
C ASN A 72 2.87 -3.48 -34.79
N LEU A 73 1.63 -3.55 -35.28
CA LEU A 73 1.18 -4.60 -36.20
C LEU A 73 1.58 -4.28 -37.65
N GLU A 74 1.52 -3.01 -38.03
CA GLU A 74 1.95 -2.54 -39.37
C GLU A 74 3.47 -2.64 -39.53
N VAL A 75 4.22 -2.31 -38.49
CA VAL A 75 5.69 -2.45 -38.47
C VAL A 75 6.10 -3.94 -38.59
N LYS A 76 5.35 -4.88 -38.01
CA LYS A 76 5.62 -6.33 -38.15
C LYS A 76 5.35 -6.88 -39.55
N GLN A 77 4.42 -6.31 -40.31
CA GLN A 77 4.15 -6.74 -41.70
C GLN A 77 5.23 -6.22 -42.67
N SER A 78 5.86 -5.08 -42.37
CA SER A 78 6.95 -4.53 -43.19
C SER A 78 8.27 -5.32 -43.10
N TYR A 79 8.48 -6.12 -42.05
CA TYR A 79 9.67 -6.98 -41.89
C TYR A 79 9.41 -8.46 -42.21
N ALA A 80 8.25 -8.79 -42.77
CA ALA A 80 7.86 -10.14 -43.17
C ALA A 80 8.04 -10.41 -44.69
N CYS A 81 8.89 -9.62 -45.35
CA CYS A 81 9.40 -9.88 -46.70
C CYS A 81 10.81 -10.48 -46.63
#